data_AF-U4TP03-F1
#
_entry.id   AF-U4TP03-F1
#
_cell.length_a   1.000
_cell.length_b   1.000
_cell.length_c   1.000
_cell.angle_alpha   90.00
_cell.angle_beta   90.00
_cell.angle_gamma   90.00
#
_symmetry.space_group_name_H-M   'P 1'
#
loop_
_entity.id
_entity.type
_entity.pdbx_description
1 polymer ?
#
loop_
_entity_poly.entity_id
_entity_poly.type
_entity_poly.pdbx_seq_one_letter_code
_entity_poly.pdbx_strand_id
1 'polypeptide(L)'
;MPLYPPWVAIGIKTLYYLDGGAEMDTKKKDTRLSIRIDPELKKAGQEVAKNMGFDLTTAVTMFITKMVKSHELPFTPTSLPIETLRALEETDHPETRKHYKTPKDMWEDMNV
;
A
#
# COMPACT_ATOMS: atom_id res chain seq x y z
N MET A 1 22.41 30.94 -44.21
CA MET A 1 20.93 30.90 -44.15
C MET A 1 20.49 29.46 -44.35
N PRO A 2 19.92 28.76 -43.37
CA PRO A 2 19.41 27.42 -43.60
C PRO A 2 18.04 27.49 -44.29
N LEU A 3 17.98 26.87 -45.46
CA LEU A 3 16.82 26.66 -46.31
C LEU A 3 16.02 25.46 -45.79
N TYR A 4 14.75 25.65 -45.41
CA TYR A 4 13.89 24.55 -44.96
C TYR A 4 13.46 23.65 -46.14
N PRO A 5 13.47 22.31 -46.00
CA PRO A 5 13.07 21.40 -47.07
C PRO A 5 11.54 21.23 -47.20
N PRO A 6 11.02 20.88 -48.40
CA PRO A 6 9.61 21.04 -48.80
C PRO A 6 8.64 19.96 -48.28
N TRP A 7 9.06 19.06 -47.39
CA TRP A 7 8.24 17.96 -46.86
C TRP A 7 7.72 18.21 -45.43
N VAL A 8 7.96 19.39 -44.85
CA VAL A 8 7.51 19.79 -43.49
C VAL A 8 6.03 20.23 -43.48
N ALA A 9 5.21 19.67 -44.36
CA ALA A 9 3.79 19.97 -44.44
C ALA A 9 2.98 18.90 -43.67
N ILE A 10 2.21 19.39 -42.71
CA ILE A 10 1.10 18.72 -42.01
C ILE A 10 1.54 17.89 -40.79
N GLY A 11 1.65 18.57 -39.64
CA GLY A 11 1.46 17.95 -38.32
C GLY A 11 2.41 18.34 -37.19
N ILE A 12 3.61 18.88 -37.47
CA ILE A 12 4.66 19.02 -36.43
C ILE A 12 5.22 20.46 -36.33
N LYS A 13 4.47 21.48 -36.77
CA LYS A 13 4.94 22.88 -36.72
C LYS A 13 4.52 23.65 -35.45
N THR A 14 3.67 23.09 -34.60
CA THR A 14 3.21 23.78 -33.37
C THR A 14 4.08 23.49 -32.14
N LEU A 15 4.92 22.45 -32.16
CA LEU A 15 5.63 21.99 -30.97
C LEU A 15 6.98 22.67 -30.68
N TYR A 16 7.51 23.46 -31.62
CA TYR A 16 8.84 24.10 -31.44
C TYR A 16 8.78 25.57 -31.00
N TYR A 17 7.59 26.16 -30.87
CA TYR A 17 7.40 27.54 -30.44
C TYR A 17 6.10 27.71 -29.63
N LEU A 18 6.02 27.06 -28.46
CA LEU A 18 5.09 27.45 -27.39
C LEU A 18 5.82 27.34 -26.04
N ASP A 19 6.44 28.46 -25.69
CA ASP A 19 6.31 29.12 -24.40
C ASP A 19 6.45 28.28 -23.11
N GLY A 20 7.61 28.39 -22.47
CA GLY A 20 7.68 28.54 -21.00
C GLY A 20 7.13 27.41 -20.14
N GLY A 21 7.27 26.15 -20.56
CA GLY A 21 6.93 24.99 -19.75
C GLY A 21 7.71 24.99 -18.43
N ALA A 22 7.03 25.40 -17.37
CA ALA A 22 7.52 25.48 -16.01
C ALA A 22 8.41 24.28 -15.66
N GLU A 23 9.60 24.59 -15.17
CA GLU A 23 10.38 23.70 -14.33
C GLU A 23 9.44 23.21 -13.22
N MET A 24 8.91 21.98 -13.38
CA MET A 24 8.15 21.32 -12.33
C MET A 24 9.15 21.03 -11.21
N ASP A 25 9.29 21.99 -10.30
CA ASP A 25 9.92 21.80 -9.00
C ASP A 25 9.09 20.74 -8.28
N THR A 26 9.39 19.46 -8.53
CA THR A 26 8.93 18.34 -7.71
C THR A 26 9.70 18.39 -6.39
N LYS A 27 9.54 19.50 -5.67
CA LYS A 27 10.09 19.67 -4.34
C LYS A 27 9.37 18.68 -3.45
N LYS A 28 10.11 17.66 -3.01
CA LYS A 28 9.58 16.66 -2.08
C LYS A 28 9.15 17.40 -0.81
N LYS A 29 7.85 17.52 -0.59
CA LYS A 29 7.31 18.20 0.58
C LYS A 29 7.34 17.25 1.77
N ASP A 30 8.34 17.42 2.63
CA ASP A 30 8.40 16.68 3.88
C ASP A 30 7.23 17.07 4.79
N THR A 31 6.63 16.06 5.42
CA THR A 31 5.52 16.21 6.35
C THR A 31 5.87 15.55 7.68
N ARG A 32 5.49 16.17 8.79
CA ARG A 32 5.81 15.68 10.13
C ARG A 32 4.81 14.61 10.59
N LEU A 33 5.30 13.44 10.99
CA LEU A 33 4.55 12.43 11.71
C LEU A 33 4.74 12.60 13.23
N SER A 34 3.64 12.72 13.99
CA SER A 34 3.66 12.85 15.45
C SER A 34 2.81 11.76 16.08
N ILE A 35 3.44 10.90 16.90
CA ILE A 35 2.79 9.75 17.51
C ILE A 35 2.96 9.83 19.03
N ARG A 36 1.88 9.59 19.78
CA ARG A 36 1.95 9.36 21.23
C ARG A 36 2.33 7.90 21.46
N ILE A 37 3.40 7.66 22.20
CA ILE A 37 3.92 6.33 22.50
C ILE A 37 4.41 6.30 23.94
N ASP A 38 4.30 5.14 24.57
CA ASP A 38 4.91 4.90 25.88
C ASP A 38 6.43 5.16 25.84
N PRO A 39 7.01 5.88 26.83
CA PRO A 39 8.43 6.21 26.83
C PRO A 39 9.36 4.99 26.84
N GLU A 40 9.00 3.94 27.57
CA GLU A 40 9.82 2.74 27.67
C GLU A 40 9.73 1.92 26.38
N LEU A 41 8.54 1.82 25.78
CA LEU A 41 8.37 1.22 24.46
C LEU A 41 9.18 1.95 23.38
N LYS A 42 9.23 3.28 23.44
CA LYS A 42 10.06 4.07 22.51
C LYS A 42 11.54 3.73 22.67
N LYS A 43 12.06 3.69 23.91
CA LYS A 43 13.47 3.37 24.17
C LYS A 43 13.81 1.96 23.67
N ALA A 44 12.98 0.97 24.01
CA ALA A 44 13.17 -0.41 23.56
C ALA A 44 13.19 -0.50 22.01
N GLY A 45 12.25 0.16 21.34
CA GLY A 45 12.22 0.22 19.88
C GLY A 45 13.44 0.89 19.27
N GLN A 46 13.98 1.94 19.90
CA GLN A 46 15.22 2.60 19.46
C GLN A 46 16.43 1.69 19.59
N GLU A 47 16.55 0.94 20.70
CA GLU A 47 17.64 0.00 20.91
C GLU A 47 17.61 -1.14 19.88
N VAL A 48 16.43 -1.72 19.64
CA VAL A 48 16.25 -2.76 18.62
C VAL A 48 16.64 -2.24 17.23
N ALA A 49 16.12 -1.09 16.82
CA ALA A 49 16.45 -0.50 15.52
C ALA A 49 17.96 -0.23 15.39
N LYS A 50 18.58 0.31 16.45
CA LYS A 50 20.02 0.60 16.47
C LYS A 50 20.86 -0.66 16.35
N ASN A 51 20.46 -1.74 17.03
CA ASN A 51 21.13 -3.04 16.92
C ASN A 51 21.03 -3.62 15.49
N MET A 52 19.99 -3.26 14.75
CA MET A 52 19.82 -3.60 13.32
C MET A 52 20.55 -2.64 12.37
N GLY A 53 21.17 -1.56 12.87
CA GLY A 53 21.89 -0.58 12.06
C GLY A 53 21.06 0.59 11.54
N PHE A 54 19.87 0.82 12.10
CA PHE A 54 18.97 1.91 11.68
C PHE A 54 18.49 2.76 12.86
N ASP A 55 18.06 3.99 12.60
CA ASP A 55 17.30 4.75 13.59
C ASP A 55 15.81 4.39 13.59
N LEU A 56 15.09 4.80 14.63
CA LEU A 56 13.66 4.51 14.75
C LEU A 56 12.84 5.16 13.63
N THR A 57 13.25 6.33 13.13
CA THR A 57 12.57 7.03 12.03
C THR A 57 12.63 6.22 10.73
N THR A 58 13.78 5.61 10.46
CA THR A 58 14.04 4.74 9.31
C THR A 58 13.18 3.49 9.42
N ALA A 59 13.14 2.85 10.60
CA ALA A 59 12.28 1.69 10.84
C ALA A 59 10.79 2.01 10.60
N VAL A 60 10.29 3.14 11.12
CA VAL A 60 8.90 3.60 10.88
C VAL A 60 8.64 3.88 9.40
N THR A 61 9.61 4.48 8.70
CA THR A 61 9.48 4.75 7.26
C THR A 61 9.43 3.45 6.46
N MET A 62 10.23 2.45 6.81
CA MET A 62 10.19 1.12 6.20
C MET A 62 8.85 0.42 6.42
N PHE A 63 8.31 0.50 7.63
CA PHE A 63 6.98 -0.01 7.97
C PHE A 63 5.90 0.58 7.04
N ILE A 64 5.84 1.92 6.94
CA ILE A 64 4.86 2.60 6.09
C ILE A 64 5.08 2.26 4.61
N THR A 65 6.34 2.21 4.18
CA THR A 65 6.69 1.89 2.78
C THR A 65 6.22 0.48 2.40
N LYS A 66 6.42 -0.51 3.29
CA LYS A 66 5.95 -1.88 3.06
C LYS A 66 4.43 -1.91 3.00
N MET A 67 3.72 -1.27 3.93
CA MET A 67 2.26 -1.18 3.91
C MET A 67 1.71 -0.62 2.60
N VAL A 68 2.27 0.49 2.11
CA VAL A 68 1.81 1.12 0.85
C VAL A 68 2.08 0.22 -0.34
N LYS A 69 3.22 -0.50 -0.35
CA LYS A 69 3.58 -1.38 -1.47
C LYS A 69 2.70 -2.62 -1.54
N SER A 70 2.40 -3.26 -0.42
CA SER A 70 1.67 -4.53 -0.41
C SER A 70 0.20 -4.43 -0.03
N HIS A 71 -0.29 -3.24 0.34
CA HIS A 71 -1.69 -3.02 0.74
C HIS A 71 -2.16 -3.96 1.87
N GLU A 72 -1.24 -4.30 2.77
CA GLU A 72 -1.44 -5.22 3.90
C GLU A 72 -0.61 -4.73 5.11
N LEU A 73 -0.90 -5.27 6.29
CA LEU A 73 -0.03 -5.07 7.45
C LEU A 73 1.34 -5.72 7.18
N PRO A 74 2.46 -5.08 7.56
CA PRO A 74 3.79 -5.58 7.27
C PRO A 74 4.24 -6.64 8.29
N PHE A 75 3.29 -7.23 9.01
CA PHE A 75 3.42 -8.35 9.93
C PHE A 75 2.10 -9.13 9.95
N THR A 76 2.16 -10.42 10.27
CA THR A 76 0.96 -11.25 10.44
C THR A 76 0.38 -11.02 11.83
N PRO A 77 -0.87 -10.55 11.96
CA PRO A 77 -1.53 -10.47 13.25
C PRO A 77 -1.70 -11.87 13.83
N THR A 78 -1.27 -12.07 15.08
CA THR A 78 -1.30 -13.38 15.74
C THR A 78 -2.58 -13.63 16.55
N SER A 79 -3.37 -12.58 16.80
CA SER A 79 -4.65 -12.69 17.50
C SER A 79 -5.78 -12.58 16.49
N LEU A 80 -6.44 -13.71 16.22
CA LEU A 80 -7.73 -13.72 15.55
C LEU A 80 -8.83 -13.53 16.60
N PRO A 81 -9.93 -12.82 16.28
CA PRO A 81 -11.10 -12.82 17.13
C PRO A 81 -11.56 -14.25 17.45
N ILE A 82 -12.09 -14.47 18.66
CA ILE A 82 -12.58 -15.80 19.09
C ILE A 82 -13.60 -16.36 18.09
N GLU A 83 -14.46 -15.51 17.54
CA GLU A 83 -15.44 -15.92 16.52
C GLU A 83 -14.77 -16.40 15.23
N THR A 84 -13.67 -15.76 14.81
CA THR A 84 -12.89 -16.22 13.66
C THR A 84 -12.20 -17.55 13.94
N LEU A 85 -11.69 -17.75 15.15
CA LEU A 85 -11.11 -19.03 15.57
C LEU A 85 -12.16 -20.15 15.56
N ARG A 86 -13.36 -19.89 16.08
CA ARG A 86 -14.47 -20.85 16.05
C ARG A 86 -14.90 -21.19 14.62
N ALA A 87 -15.00 -20.20 13.74
CA ALA A 87 -15.33 -20.45 12.32
C ALA A 87 -14.26 -21.31 11.61
N LEU A 88 -12.98 -21.16 11.98
CA LEU A 88 -11.91 -22.03 11.49
C LEU A 88 -12.03 -23.44 12.06
N GLU A 89 -12.35 -23.59 13.35
CA GLU A 89 -12.60 -24.89 13.98
C GLU A 89 -13.80 -25.61 13.34
N GLU A 90 -14.92 -24.92 13.13
CA GLU A 90 -16.09 -25.45 12.39
C GLU A 90 -15.72 -25.89 10.97
N THR A 91 -14.73 -25.24 10.35
CA THR A 91 -14.20 -25.68 9.07
C THR A 91 -13.49 -27.02 9.22
N ASP A 92 -12.78 -27.35 10.29
CA ASP A 92 -12.09 -28.65 10.43
C ASP A 92 -13.03 -29.85 10.65
N HIS A 93 -14.33 -29.59 10.89
CA HIS A 93 -15.39 -30.59 11.06
C HIS A 93 -16.25 -30.75 9.79
N PRO A 94 -15.87 -31.61 8.82
CA PRO A 94 -16.61 -31.74 7.55
C PRO A 94 -18.09 -32.13 7.72
N GLU A 95 -18.45 -32.80 8.82
CA GLU A 95 -19.81 -33.22 9.16
C GLU A 95 -20.76 -32.07 9.53
N THR A 96 -20.24 -30.92 9.96
CA THR A 96 -21.07 -29.76 10.35
C THR A 96 -21.22 -28.74 9.23
N ARG A 97 -20.47 -28.88 8.13
CA ARG A 97 -20.49 -27.92 7.01
C ARG A 97 -21.79 -28.05 6.21
N LYS A 98 -22.48 -26.93 5.95
CA LYS A 98 -23.57 -26.89 4.97
C LYS A 98 -23.01 -27.09 3.56
N HIS A 99 -23.69 -27.91 2.76
CA HIS A 99 -23.34 -28.19 1.37
C HIS A 99 -24.47 -27.72 0.45
N TYR A 100 -24.11 -27.05 -0.63
CA TYR A 100 -25.05 -26.59 -1.65
C TYR A 100 -24.75 -27.27 -2.97
N LYS A 101 -25.79 -27.61 -3.74
CA LYS A 101 -25.63 -28.26 -5.05
C LYS A 101 -25.24 -27.24 -6.13
N THR A 102 -25.69 -26.00 -5.98
CA THR A 102 -25.42 -24.91 -6.92
C THR A 102 -25.07 -23.61 -6.18
N PRO A 103 -24.35 -22.68 -6.82
CA PRO A 103 -24.13 -21.34 -6.26
C PRO A 103 -25.43 -20.57 -5.98
N LYS A 104 -26.50 -20.84 -6.75
CA LYS A 104 -27.82 -20.24 -6.56
C LYS A 104 -28.43 -20.63 -5.21
N ASP A 105 -28.35 -21.92 -4.85
CA ASP A 105 -28.86 -22.42 -3.57
C ASP A 105 -28.11 -21.80 -2.37
N MET A 106 -26.81 -21.51 -2.54
CA MET A 106 -25.99 -20.84 -1.52
C MET A 106 -26.41 -19.38 -1.32
N TRP A 107 -26.57 -18.62 -2.41
CA TRP A 107 -27.00 -17.21 -2.33
C TRP A 107 -28.40 -17.05 -1.76
N GLU A 108 -29.34 -17.95 -2.11
CA GLU A 108 -30.68 -17.98 -1.51
C GLU A 108 -30.64 -18.20 0.02
N ASP A 109 -29.77 -19.06 0.54
CA ASP A 109 -29.59 -19.29 2.00
C ASP A 109 -28.86 -18.12 2.69
N MET A 110 -27.92 -17.46 1.99
CA MET A 110 -27.18 -16.29 2.50
C MET A 110 -27.98 -14.99 2.43
N ASN A 111 -29.13 -14.98 1.74
CA ASN A 111 -29.96 -13.81 1.52
C ASN A 111 -29.18 -12.62 0.91
N VAL A 112 -28.31 -12.92 -0.07
CA VAL A 112 -27.45 -11.97 -0.81
C VAL A 112 -27.61 -12.12 -2.31
#